data_AF-A0A4Y2C8N6-F1
#
_entry.id   AF-A0A4Y2C8N6-F1
#
_cell.length_a   1.000
_cell.length_b   1.000
_cell.length_c   1.000
_cell.angle_alpha   90.00
_cell.angle_beta   90.00
_cell.angle_gamma   90.00
#
_symmetry.space_group_name_H-M   'P 1'
#
loop_
_entity.id
_entity.type
_entity.pdbx_description
1 polymer ?
#
loop_
_entity_poly.entity_id
_entity_poly.type
_entity_poly.pdbx_seq_one_letter_code
_entity_poly.pdbx_strand_id
1 'polypeptide(L)'
;MSHLISLSDLNDLVRDLNLSKYQSELLPSILKELNLLEKETKVCSFCKRQQDSQDLFFQDVDVIFCNDVDSLFKALGLQYNPQEWRLFIDSSKVSLKAVLLHNDNKHPSIPVGYVVRMKETYENLKRMLSSIEYSKHSWHICGDLKVIAVLAGLQAGYTKFYCFLCQWDSRDRKKHYIKKVWPK
;
A
#
# COMPACT_ATOMS: atom_id res chain seq x y z
N MET A 1 -1.40 25.01 -36.92
CA MET A 1 -2.20 24.91 -35.69
C MET A 1 -1.24 24.53 -34.58
N SER A 2 -1.00 25.41 -33.62
CA SER A 2 -0.24 25.08 -32.40
C SER A 2 -1.10 24.12 -31.58
N HIS A 3 -0.69 22.86 -31.47
CA HIS A 3 -1.32 21.93 -30.54
C HIS A 3 -1.00 22.41 -29.12
N LEU A 4 -2.01 22.92 -28.42
CA LEU A 4 -1.86 23.26 -27.00
C LEU A 4 -1.89 21.97 -26.19
N ILE A 5 -1.14 21.92 -25.11
CA ILE A 5 -1.07 20.78 -24.21
C ILE A 5 -2.31 20.82 -23.30
N SER A 6 -3.14 19.79 -23.40
CA SER A 6 -4.29 19.61 -22.52
C SER A 6 -3.88 19.09 -21.13
N LEU A 7 -4.81 19.08 -20.17
CA LEU A 7 -4.54 18.51 -18.85
C LEU A 7 -4.24 17.00 -18.91
N SER A 8 -4.85 16.26 -19.84
CA SER A 8 -4.54 14.83 -20.03
C SER A 8 -3.12 14.64 -20.56
N ASP A 9 -2.72 15.41 -21.58
CA ASP A 9 -1.38 15.33 -22.15
C ASP A 9 -0.32 15.67 -21.10
N LEU A 10 -0.59 16.67 -20.27
CA LEU A 10 0.29 17.07 -19.17
C LEU A 10 0.42 15.97 -18.10
N ASN A 11 -0.68 15.28 -17.77
CA ASN A 11 -0.65 14.14 -16.85
C ASN A 11 0.16 12.97 -17.42
N ASP A 12 -0.03 12.67 -18.71
CA ASP A 12 0.73 11.63 -19.40
C ASP A 12 2.22 12.01 -19.46
N LEU A 13 2.56 13.27 -19.73
CA LEU A 13 3.95 13.74 -19.74
C LEU A 13 4.63 13.59 -18.37
N VAL A 14 3.93 13.96 -17.29
CA VAL A 14 4.42 13.81 -15.91
C VAL A 14 4.68 12.34 -15.59
N ARG A 15 3.76 11.45 -16.00
CA ARG A 15 3.88 10.00 -15.81
C ARG A 15 5.05 9.43 -16.61
N ASP A 16 5.10 9.71 -17.91
CA ASP A 16 6.04 9.10 -18.84
C ASP A 16 7.48 9.58 -18.60
N LEU A 17 7.65 10.82 -18.13
CA LEU A 17 8.93 11.36 -17.69
C LEU A 17 9.29 11.03 -16.23
N ASN A 18 8.39 10.32 -15.51
CA ASN A 18 8.55 9.94 -14.11
C ASN A 18 8.97 11.12 -13.20
N LEU A 19 8.29 12.26 -13.35
CA LEU A 19 8.64 13.48 -12.62
C LEU A 19 8.31 13.37 -11.12
N SER A 20 9.23 13.84 -10.28
CA SER A 20 8.95 14.03 -8.85
C SER A 20 7.82 15.04 -8.63
N LYS A 21 7.22 15.05 -7.43
CA LYS A 21 6.16 16.01 -7.08
C LYS A 21 6.55 17.45 -7.41
N TYR A 22 7.73 17.88 -6.96
CA TYR A 22 8.24 19.22 -7.22
C TYR A 22 8.39 19.50 -8.72
N GLN A 23 8.92 18.55 -9.50
CA GLN A 23 9.06 18.72 -10.95
C GLN A 23 7.70 18.74 -11.66
N SER A 24 6.73 17.95 -11.20
CA SER A 24 5.36 17.95 -11.73
C SER A 24 4.57 19.22 -11.42
N GLU A 25 4.96 19.96 -10.38
CA GLU A 25 4.42 21.28 -10.05
C GLU A 25 5.11 22.40 -10.85
N LEU A 26 6.43 22.25 -11.13
CA LEU A 26 7.22 23.23 -11.87
C LEU A 26 6.95 23.18 -13.39
N LEU A 27 6.83 21.99 -13.98
CA LEU A 27 6.62 21.81 -15.41
C LEU A 27 5.39 22.59 -15.96
N PRO A 28 4.20 22.52 -15.34
CA PRO A 28 3.05 23.30 -15.78
C PRO A 28 3.28 24.81 -15.67
N SER A 29 4.07 25.27 -14.70
CA SER A 29 4.41 26.71 -14.56
C SER A 29 5.24 27.19 -15.75
N ILE A 30 6.26 26.41 -16.15
CA ILE A 30 7.11 26.71 -17.32
C ILE A 30 6.28 26.67 -18.61
N LEU A 31 5.44 25.64 -18.80
CA LEU A 31 4.59 25.52 -19.99
C LEU A 31 3.56 26.66 -20.09
N LYS A 32 3.12 27.20 -18.95
CA LYS A 32 2.24 28.38 -18.90
C LYS A 32 2.97 29.64 -19.34
N GLU A 33 4.20 29.87 -18.87
CA GLU A 33 5.03 31.02 -19.31
C GLU A 33 5.32 30.97 -20.81
N LEU A 34 5.49 29.76 -21.37
CA LEU A 34 5.71 29.55 -22.80
C LEU A 34 4.43 29.62 -23.66
N ASN A 35 3.25 29.85 -23.06
CA ASN A 35 1.93 29.83 -23.73
C ASN A 35 1.62 28.52 -24.46
N LEU A 36 2.09 27.38 -23.93
CA LEU A 36 1.91 26.04 -24.53
C LEU A 36 0.76 25.25 -23.89
N LEU A 37 0.10 25.79 -22.86
CA LEU A 37 -1.03 25.15 -22.17
C LEU A 37 -2.37 25.70 -22.67
N GLU A 38 -3.38 24.84 -22.69
CA GLU A 38 -4.76 25.26 -22.86
C GLU A 38 -5.21 26.19 -21.71
N LYS A 39 -6.11 27.14 -22.02
CA LYS A 39 -6.58 28.16 -21.06
C LYS A 39 -7.31 27.56 -19.85
N GLU A 40 -7.87 26.36 -19.99
CA GLU A 40 -8.61 25.66 -18.94
C GLU A 40 -7.69 24.83 -18.02
N THR A 41 -6.43 24.64 -18.38
CA THR A 41 -5.49 23.81 -17.63
C THR A 41 -5.04 24.53 -16.36
N LYS A 42 -5.55 24.08 -15.21
CA LYS A 42 -5.15 24.61 -13.89
C LYS A 42 -3.80 24.03 -13.48
N VAL A 43 -2.75 24.86 -13.48
CA VAL A 43 -1.41 24.54 -12.93
C VAL A 43 -1.49 23.97 -11.51
N CYS A 44 -2.43 24.46 -10.69
CA CYS A 44 -2.62 24.04 -9.31
C CYS A 44 -3.20 22.62 -9.13
N SER A 45 -3.60 21.93 -10.20
CA SER A 45 -4.18 20.58 -10.12
C SER A 45 -3.19 19.59 -9.48
N PHE A 46 -1.90 19.67 -9.82
CA PHE A 46 -0.86 18.82 -9.23
C PHE A 46 -0.59 19.14 -7.75
N CYS A 47 -0.67 20.41 -7.36
CA CYS A 47 -0.52 20.82 -5.96
C CYS A 47 -1.66 20.30 -5.07
N LYS A 48 -2.89 20.30 -5.60
CA LYS A 48 -4.11 19.93 -4.87
C LYS A 48 -4.52 18.47 -5.04
N ARG A 49 -3.81 17.70 -5.87
CA ARG A 49 -4.17 16.31 -6.22
C ARG A 49 -4.33 15.39 -5.00
N GLN A 50 -3.58 15.67 -3.93
CA GLN A 50 -3.66 14.90 -2.69
C GLN A 50 -4.81 15.37 -1.77
N GLN A 51 -5.31 16.58 -1.98
CA GLN A 51 -6.30 17.23 -1.12
C GLN A 51 -7.67 16.56 -1.25
N ASP A 52 -8.04 16.13 -2.47
CA ASP A 52 -9.28 15.39 -2.73
C ASP A 52 -9.32 14.01 -2.03
N SER A 53 -8.16 13.47 -1.66
CA SER A 53 -8.05 12.21 -0.91
C SER A 53 -7.77 12.41 0.59
N GLN A 54 -7.46 13.63 1.04
CA GLN A 54 -7.16 13.88 2.45
C GLN A 54 -8.36 13.58 3.36
N ASP A 55 -9.57 13.86 2.89
CA ASP A 55 -10.79 13.67 3.69
C ASP A 55 -11.11 12.19 3.98
N LEU A 56 -10.51 11.27 3.21
CA LEU A 56 -10.72 9.81 3.35
C LEU A 56 -9.68 9.13 4.26
N PHE A 57 -8.58 9.81 4.58
CA PHE A 57 -7.49 9.24 5.39
C PHE A 57 -7.35 9.99 6.71
N PHE A 58 -7.39 9.23 7.79
CA PHE A 58 -7.21 9.73 9.15
C PHE A 58 -5.81 9.43 9.63
N GLN A 59 -5.27 10.33 10.47
CA GLN A 59 -3.99 10.12 11.13
C GLN A 59 -4.21 9.89 12.63
N ASP A 60 -3.77 8.75 13.13
CA ASP A 60 -3.66 8.43 14.56
C ASP A 60 -2.19 8.22 14.93
N VAL A 61 -1.61 9.22 15.60
CA VAL A 61 -0.17 9.27 15.98
C VAL A 61 0.73 9.08 14.75
N ASP A 62 1.21 7.85 14.52
CA ASP A 62 2.14 7.47 13.44
C ASP A 62 1.46 6.63 12.33
N VAL A 63 0.16 6.36 12.45
CA VAL A 63 -0.63 5.54 11.53
C VAL A 63 -1.54 6.46 10.71
N ILE A 64 -1.40 6.43 9.40
CA ILE A 64 -2.31 7.04 8.43
C ILE A 64 -3.16 5.92 7.83
N PHE A 65 -4.48 6.01 7.88
CA PHE A 65 -5.36 4.92 7.48
C PHE A 65 -6.70 5.41 6.94
N CYS A 66 -7.34 4.59 6.13
CA CYS A 66 -8.71 4.76 5.70
C CYS A 66 -9.57 3.70 6.41
N ASN A 67 -10.57 4.13 7.17
CA ASN A 67 -11.56 3.24 7.80
C ASN A 67 -12.80 3.05 6.92
N ASP A 68 -13.19 4.07 6.15
CA ASP A 68 -14.33 4.00 5.22
C ASP A 68 -13.88 3.61 3.80
N VAL A 69 -13.61 2.31 3.64
CA VAL A 69 -13.21 1.74 2.35
C VAL A 69 -14.32 1.85 1.31
N ASP A 70 -15.59 1.81 1.70
CA ASP A 70 -16.72 1.99 0.78
C ASP A 70 -16.69 3.39 0.14
N SER A 71 -16.47 4.44 0.94
CA SER A 71 -16.32 5.80 0.42
C SER A 71 -15.06 5.97 -0.43
N LEU A 72 -13.96 5.31 -0.05
CA LEU A 72 -12.73 5.29 -0.87
C LEU A 72 -13.00 4.72 -2.26
N PHE A 73 -13.69 3.58 -2.35
CA PHE A 73 -14.02 2.96 -3.64
C PHE A 73 -15.00 3.80 -4.46
N LYS A 74 -16.00 4.41 -3.81
CA LYS A 74 -16.92 5.35 -4.47
C LYS A 74 -16.18 6.56 -5.06
N ALA A 75 -15.24 7.13 -4.32
CA ALA A 75 -14.42 8.25 -4.79
C ALA A 75 -13.53 7.86 -5.99
N LEU A 76 -13.09 6.60 -6.04
CA LEU A 76 -12.34 6.03 -7.17
C LEU A 76 -13.23 5.61 -8.34
N GLY A 77 -14.57 5.67 -8.21
CA GLY A 77 -15.50 5.23 -9.23
C GLY A 77 -15.50 3.71 -9.45
N LEU A 78 -15.08 2.93 -8.44
CA LEU A 78 -14.99 1.48 -8.49
C LEU A 78 -16.11 0.83 -7.65
N GLN A 79 -16.61 -0.32 -8.10
CA GLN A 79 -17.48 -1.15 -7.27
C GLN A 79 -16.64 -1.90 -6.23
N TYR A 80 -17.08 -1.85 -4.98
CA TYR A 80 -16.41 -2.52 -3.89
C TYR A 80 -17.04 -3.88 -3.57
N ASN A 81 -16.26 -4.94 -3.74
CA ASN A 81 -16.59 -6.29 -3.29
C ASN A 81 -15.39 -6.85 -2.50
N PRO A 82 -15.46 -6.98 -1.16
CA PRO A 82 -14.33 -7.44 -0.36
C PRO A 82 -13.68 -8.75 -0.84
N GLN A 83 -14.46 -9.68 -1.41
CA GLN A 83 -13.97 -10.99 -1.85
C GLN A 83 -13.06 -10.93 -3.07
N GLU A 84 -13.12 -9.84 -3.85
CA GLU A 84 -12.27 -9.62 -5.02
C GLU A 84 -10.91 -9.01 -4.67
N TRP A 85 -10.71 -8.64 -3.41
CA TRP A 85 -9.51 -7.97 -2.94
C TRP A 85 -8.81 -8.77 -1.85
N ARG A 86 -7.49 -8.65 -1.84
CA ARG A 86 -6.61 -9.19 -0.79
C ARG A 86 -5.78 -8.05 -0.20
N LEU A 87 -5.54 -8.12 1.10
CA LEU A 87 -4.75 -7.14 1.82
C LEU A 87 -3.28 -7.53 1.75
N PHE A 88 -2.48 -6.73 1.04
CA PHE A 88 -1.03 -6.85 1.04
C PHE A 88 -0.43 -5.96 2.11
N ILE A 89 0.38 -6.56 2.99
CA ILE A 89 1.15 -5.84 3.99
C ILE A 89 2.63 -5.97 3.62
N ASP A 90 3.20 -4.83 3.24
CA ASP A 90 4.63 -4.69 2.99
C ASP A 90 5.31 -4.05 4.18
N SER A 91 6.43 -4.63 4.59
CA SER A 91 7.21 -4.11 5.68
C SER A 91 8.61 -3.69 5.25
N SER A 92 9.05 -2.57 5.81
CA SER A 92 10.43 -2.11 5.71
C SER A 92 10.98 -1.88 7.12
N LYS A 93 12.30 -1.64 7.20
CA LYS A 93 12.95 -1.30 8.49
C LYS A 93 12.33 -0.08 9.20
N VAL A 94 11.65 0.79 8.45
CA VAL A 94 11.21 2.11 8.91
C VAL A 94 9.73 2.37 8.68
N SER A 95 8.99 1.46 8.04
CA SER A 95 7.58 1.67 7.72
C SER A 95 6.84 0.38 7.44
N LEU A 96 5.52 0.42 7.62
CA LEU A 96 4.57 -0.62 7.21
C LEU A 96 3.57 -0.01 6.24
N LYS A 97 3.20 -0.75 5.20
CA LYS A 97 2.21 -0.32 4.20
C LYS A 97 1.14 -1.40 4.04
N ALA A 98 -0.12 -1.00 4.13
CA ALA A 98 -1.28 -1.83 3.79
C ALA A 98 -1.84 -1.35 2.47
N VAL A 99 -1.92 -2.28 1.52
CA VAL A 99 -2.39 -2.00 0.17
C VAL A 99 -3.35 -3.11 -0.24
N LEU A 100 -4.53 -2.74 -0.74
CA LEU A 100 -5.46 -3.68 -1.34
C LEU A 100 -5.00 -4.00 -2.76
N LEU A 101 -4.90 -5.30 -3.05
CA LEU A 101 -4.61 -5.83 -4.37
C LEU A 101 -5.84 -6.54 -4.90
N HIS A 102 -6.21 -6.25 -6.13
CA HIS A 102 -7.28 -6.98 -6.81
C HIS A 102 -6.78 -8.39 -7.16
N ASN A 103 -7.60 -9.43 -6.92
CA ASN A 103 -7.18 -10.82 -7.10
C ASN A 103 -6.75 -11.14 -8.54
N ASP A 104 -7.47 -10.60 -9.53
CA ASP A 104 -7.14 -10.75 -10.96
C ASP A 104 -6.14 -9.70 -11.49
N ASN A 105 -5.63 -8.81 -10.62
CA ASN A 105 -4.80 -7.65 -11.02
C ASN A 105 -5.40 -6.76 -12.12
N LYS A 106 -6.74 -6.74 -12.27
CA LYS A 106 -7.45 -5.89 -13.25
C LYS A 106 -7.48 -4.43 -12.85
N HIS A 107 -7.40 -4.17 -11.56
CA HIS A 107 -7.48 -2.83 -10.97
C HIS A 107 -6.13 -2.46 -10.34
N PRO A 108 -5.80 -1.16 -10.26
CA PRO A 108 -4.60 -0.70 -9.59
C PRO A 108 -4.62 -1.06 -8.11
N SER A 109 -3.43 -1.08 -7.50
CA SER A 109 -3.29 -1.27 -6.07
C SER A 109 -3.77 -0.04 -5.30
N ILE A 110 -4.58 -0.25 -4.25
CA ILE A 110 -5.22 0.83 -3.50
C ILE A 110 -4.60 0.88 -2.10
N PRO A 111 -3.84 1.93 -1.74
CA PRO A 111 -3.33 2.06 -0.39
C PRO A 111 -4.48 2.30 0.58
N VAL A 112 -4.49 1.59 1.72
CA VAL A 112 -5.51 1.76 2.76
C VAL A 112 -4.91 2.09 4.12
N GLY A 113 -3.62 1.81 4.31
CA GLY A 113 -2.92 2.14 5.54
C GLY A 113 -1.42 2.34 5.32
N TYR A 114 -0.85 3.25 6.09
CA TYR A 114 0.56 3.55 6.09
C TYR A 114 1.02 3.90 7.50
N VAL A 115 2.15 3.33 7.92
CA VAL A 115 2.71 3.56 9.24
C VAL A 115 4.16 3.95 9.12
N VAL A 116 4.53 5.05 9.77
CA VAL A 116 5.91 5.56 9.79
C VAL A 116 6.59 5.13 11.08
N ARG A 117 7.89 4.77 11.00
CA ARG A 117 8.77 4.44 12.14
C ARG A 117 8.34 3.25 13.00
N MET A 118 7.37 2.44 12.57
CA MET A 118 7.03 1.21 13.27
C MET A 118 7.83 0.02 12.74
N LYS A 119 8.25 -0.83 13.67
CA LYS A 119 8.81 -2.16 13.38
C LYS A 119 7.66 -3.16 13.19
N GLU A 120 7.93 -4.23 12.46
CA GLU A 120 7.07 -5.41 12.38
C GLU A 120 7.01 -6.12 13.74
N THR A 121 6.07 -5.71 14.57
CA THR A 121 5.70 -6.42 15.80
C THR A 121 4.21 -6.77 15.71
N TYR A 122 3.81 -7.76 16.49
CA TYR A 122 2.43 -8.21 16.51
C TYR A 122 1.48 -7.08 16.94
N GLU A 123 1.88 -6.28 17.92
CA GLU A 123 1.13 -5.14 18.46
C GLU A 123 0.93 -4.05 17.40
N ASN A 124 1.97 -3.75 16.63
CA ASN A 124 1.91 -2.74 15.58
C ASN A 124 1.03 -3.20 14.40
N LEU A 125 1.19 -4.46 13.97
CA LEU A 125 0.34 -5.04 12.94
C LEU A 125 -1.12 -5.12 13.39
N LYS A 126 -1.37 -5.50 14.65
CA LYS A 126 -2.71 -5.51 15.25
C LYS A 126 -3.32 -4.11 15.27
N ARG A 127 -2.55 -3.09 15.67
CA ARG A 127 -3.00 -1.70 15.67
C ARG A 127 -3.39 -1.26 14.26
N MET A 128 -2.53 -1.51 13.29
CA MET A 128 -2.76 -1.18 11.88
C MET A 128 -4.00 -1.87 11.30
N LEU A 129 -4.19 -3.17 11.56
CA LEU A 129 -5.38 -3.92 11.13
C LEU A 129 -6.66 -3.41 11.80
N SER A 130 -6.56 -2.97 13.06
CA SER A 130 -7.70 -2.39 13.79
C SER A 130 -8.09 -1.02 13.22
N SER A 131 -7.11 -0.19 12.85
CA SER A 131 -7.33 1.13 12.26
C SER A 131 -8.10 1.06 10.94
N ILE A 132 -7.79 0.08 10.08
CA ILE A 132 -8.50 -0.14 8.80
C ILE A 132 -9.78 -1.00 8.94
N GLU A 133 -10.24 -1.24 10.17
CA GLU A 133 -11.44 -2.05 10.45
C GLU A 133 -11.46 -3.41 9.75
N TYR A 134 -10.31 -4.10 9.70
CA TYR A 134 -10.10 -5.33 8.93
C TYR A 134 -11.19 -6.40 9.16
N SER A 135 -11.73 -6.50 10.39
CA SER A 135 -12.78 -7.46 10.75
C SER A 135 -14.05 -7.33 9.92
N LYS A 136 -14.39 -6.13 9.43
CA LYS A 136 -15.57 -5.91 8.57
C LYS A 136 -15.42 -6.55 7.19
N HIS A 137 -14.19 -6.58 6.67
CA HIS A 137 -13.91 -6.96 5.29
C HIS A 137 -13.38 -8.38 5.16
N SER A 138 -12.66 -8.86 6.18
CA SER A 138 -12.09 -10.21 6.21
C SER A 138 -11.28 -10.57 4.96
N TRP A 139 -10.52 -9.61 4.42
CA TRP A 139 -9.67 -9.84 3.24
C TRP A 139 -8.64 -10.93 3.50
N HIS A 140 -8.29 -11.68 2.46
CA HIS A 140 -7.13 -12.56 2.55
C HIS A 140 -5.86 -11.72 2.75
N ILE A 141 -5.06 -12.00 3.78
CA ILE A 141 -3.79 -11.32 4.01
C ILE A 141 -2.70 -11.97 3.18
N CYS A 142 -1.98 -11.17 2.41
CA CYS A 142 -0.71 -11.52 1.79
C CYS A 142 0.37 -10.54 2.26
N GLY A 143 1.63 -10.96 2.22
CA GLY A 143 2.72 -10.14 2.70
C GLY A 143 4.03 -10.90 2.63
N ASP A 144 5.10 -10.24 3.07
CA ASP A 144 6.37 -10.91 3.25
C ASP A 144 6.27 -12.05 4.30
N LEU A 145 7.21 -13.00 4.23
CA LEU A 145 7.25 -14.15 5.14
C LEU A 145 7.31 -13.73 6.62
N LYS A 146 7.87 -12.56 6.92
CA LYS A 146 8.08 -12.10 8.29
C LYS A 146 6.79 -11.55 8.89
N VAL A 147 6.01 -10.77 8.14
CA VAL A 147 4.67 -10.31 8.50
C VAL A 147 3.75 -11.51 8.72
N ILE A 148 3.72 -12.47 7.80
CA ILE A 148 2.91 -13.68 7.94
C ILE A 148 3.33 -14.49 9.18
N ALA A 149 4.64 -14.64 9.42
CA ALA A 149 5.17 -15.30 10.61
C ALA A 149 4.72 -14.61 11.91
N VAL A 150 4.84 -13.28 11.97
CA VAL A 150 4.44 -12.49 13.16
C VAL A 150 2.93 -12.60 13.40
N LEU A 151 2.11 -12.51 12.35
CA LEU A 151 0.65 -12.68 12.45
C LEU A 151 0.25 -14.10 12.87
N ALA A 152 1.01 -15.12 12.46
CA ALA A 152 0.82 -16.50 12.89
C ALA A 152 1.31 -16.77 14.33
N GLY A 153 1.87 -15.77 15.01
CA GLY A 153 2.34 -15.88 16.39
C GLY A 153 3.77 -16.42 16.54
N LEU A 154 4.55 -16.48 15.46
CA LEU A 154 5.98 -16.83 15.58
C LEU A 154 6.75 -15.71 16.27
N GLN A 155 7.51 -16.09 17.29
CA GLN A 155 8.41 -15.19 17.99
C GLN A 155 9.73 -15.02 17.22
N ALA A 156 10.29 -13.82 17.30
CA ALA A 156 11.63 -13.55 16.76
C ALA A 156 12.72 -14.23 17.60
N GLY A 157 13.86 -14.56 16.97
CA GLY A 157 15.03 -15.15 17.63
C GLY A 157 15.27 -16.61 17.26
N TYR A 158 16.13 -17.29 18.02
CA TYR A 158 16.48 -18.70 17.78
C TYR A 158 15.44 -19.66 18.40
N THR A 159 14.21 -19.59 17.89
CA THR A 159 13.10 -20.43 18.34
C THR A 159 13.27 -21.87 17.85
N LYS A 160 12.81 -22.83 18.64
CA LYS A 160 12.87 -24.27 18.30
C LYS A 160 12.05 -24.55 17.03
N PHE A 161 10.84 -23.99 16.97
CA PHE A 161 9.95 -24.06 15.82
C PHE A 161 9.84 -22.68 15.21
N TYR A 162 10.53 -22.48 14.10
CA TYR A 162 10.64 -21.18 13.45
C TYR A 162 9.82 -21.10 12.15
N CYS A 163 9.19 -22.21 11.74
CA CYS A 163 8.35 -22.30 10.56
C CYS A 163 6.87 -22.32 10.99
N PHE A 164 6.03 -21.49 10.36
CA PHE A 164 4.59 -21.45 10.65
C PHE A 164 3.80 -22.50 9.86
N LEU A 165 4.44 -23.16 8.89
CA LEU A 165 3.82 -24.22 8.08
C LEU A 165 4.06 -25.62 8.64
N CYS A 166 5.10 -25.80 9.47
CA CYS A 166 5.45 -27.08 10.04
C CYS A 166 6.27 -26.94 11.33
N GLN A 167 6.22 -27.96 12.17
CA GLN A 167 6.98 -28.01 13.42
C GLN A 167 8.43 -28.47 13.17
N TRP A 168 9.13 -27.79 12.27
CA TRP A 168 10.55 -28.07 12.02
C TRP A 168 11.42 -27.60 13.20
N ASP A 169 12.12 -28.54 13.83
CA ASP A 169 13.07 -28.27 14.90
C ASP A 169 14.39 -27.69 14.35
N SER A 170 14.54 -26.37 14.42
CA SER A 170 15.76 -25.65 14.00
C SER A 170 17.01 -26.09 14.76
N ARG A 171 16.84 -26.69 15.94
CA ARG A 171 17.94 -27.06 16.84
C ARG A 171 18.43 -28.49 16.58
N ASP A 172 17.64 -29.32 15.89
CA ASP A 172 17.99 -30.72 15.58
C ASP A 172 18.88 -30.86 14.33
N ARG A 173 20.17 -30.50 14.48
CA ARG A 173 21.16 -30.59 13.40
C ARG A 173 21.35 -32.00 12.82
N LYS A 174 20.99 -33.05 13.57
CA LYS A 174 21.18 -34.45 13.14
C LYS A 174 20.10 -34.87 12.13
N LYS A 175 18.86 -34.38 12.28
CA LYS A 175 17.72 -34.81 11.44
C LYS A 175 17.34 -33.83 10.33
N HIS A 176 17.96 -32.66 10.26
CA HIS A 176 17.66 -31.59 9.29
C HIS A 176 17.53 -32.07 7.83
N TYR A 177 18.42 -32.94 7.38
CA TYR A 177 18.41 -33.43 5.98
C TYR A 177 17.93 -34.88 5.84
N ILE A 178 17.51 -35.50 6.95
CA ILE A 178 17.06 -36.90 6.98
C ILE A 178 15.52 -36.94 7.01
N LYS A 179 14.91 -36.11 7.85
CA LYS A 179 13.46 -36.05 8.00
C LYS A 179 12.88 -35.02 7.02
N LYS A 180 12.25 -35.53 5.96
CA LYS A 180 11.61 -34.71 4.92
C LYS A 180 10.16 -34.33 5.24
N VAL A 181 9.48 -35.12 6.08
CA VAL A 181 8.08 -34.92 6.45
C VAL A 181 8.01 -34.48 7.90
N TRP A 182 7.58 -33.24 8.12
CA TRP A 182 7.40 -32.66 9.44
C TRP A 182 5.92 -32.65 9.83
N PRO A 183 5.59 -32.87 11.12
CA PRO A 183 4.22 -32.72 11.58
C PRO A 183 3.74 -31.27 11.38
N LYS A 184 2.47 -31.13 11.03
CA LYS A 184 1.77 -29.85 10.97
C LYS A 184 1.38 -29.44 12.38
#